data_AF-A0AAJ5WT59-F1
#
_entry.id   AF-A0AAJ5WT59-F1
#
_cell.length_a   1.000
_cell.length_b   1.000
_cell.length_c   1.000
_cell.angle_alpha   90.00
_cell.angle_beta   90.00
_cell.angle_gamma   90.00
#
_symmetry.space_group_name_H-M   'P 1'
#
loop_
_entity.id
_entity.type
_entity.pdbx_description
1 polymer ?
#
loop_
_entity_poly.entity_id
_entity_poly.type
_entity_poly.pdbx_seq_one_letter_code
_entity_poly.pdbx_strand_id
1 'polypeptide(L)'
;MKIFLTPRKYIRSSIRQQVKNCSVRVKRYILILGLLYPFSAQLLAQRSCAAHTYLSNELQQDPGLLHRMQLPVPTVTVQDNTPDAASPIVYRIPVVIHILYKEGDAPVTDEQVISQIAALNRDFRKQNADTQFIPAAFSARAADAHIEFVLARADPQGRATSGILRKRTSIQFFSIDDRIKSSAHGGQDGWNASQYLNIWVGNMAGGLLGYASPVGGAPEKDGVVIHTGAFGSMGTAKAPYNKGRTTTHEVGHWLGLQHIWGDMYCGDDGVDDTPPQRSSSRGCPKGIISTCDNGTTGDMYMNYMDFTDDACTNLFTKGQVARMRALFVNGGQRQVLLASNALTDNPLPALPEEQEETEGTALLIRLYPNPTPDLLTITGNLPMVGKRLTVVNHTGQLVYQARIGKSTLQVPVRQWQEGLYFVKVEGSKPQKFIKAR
;
A
#
# COMPACT_ATOMS: atom_id res chain seq x y z
N MET A 1 -6.16 56.48 38.32
CA MET A 1 -4.77 56.62 38.82
C MET A 1 -4.07 55.27 38.67
N LYS A 2 -3.23 55.17 37.61
CA LYS A 2 -2.18 54.20 37.19
C LYS A 2 -2.08 52.85 37.95
N ILE A 3 -2.31 51.68 37.33
CA ILE A 3 -1.41 50.85 36.47
C ILE A 3 0.00 50.62 37.08
N PHE A 4 0.40 49.34 37.33
CA PHE A 4 1.52 48.60 36.69
C PHE A 4 2.23 47.51 37.53
N LEU A 5 2.41 46.34 36.87
CA LEU A 5 3.60 45.46 36.74
C LEU A 5 4.38 44.88 37.94
N THR A 6 4.62 43.57 37.84
CA THR A 6 5.78 42.80 38.37
C THR A 6 7.14 43.37 37.91
N PRO A 7 8.26 43.05 38.61
CA PRO A 7 9.33 42.32 37.90
C PRO A 7 10.22 41.34 38.72
N ARG A 8 10.73 40.32 37.98
CA ARG A 8 12.05 39.62 37.97
C ARG A 8 12.90 39.52 39.26
N LYS A 9 13.30 38.33 39.75
CA LYS A 9 14.38 37.38 39.32
C LYS A 9 15.83 37.94 39.37
N TYR A 10 16.75 37.11 39.91
CA TYR A 10 18.25 37.11 39.85
C TYR A 10 19.00 37.95 40.92
N ILE A 11 19.92 37.47 41.77
CA ILE A 11 21.20 36.70 41.63
C ILE A 11 21.74 36.44 43.08
N ARG A 12 22.33 35.29 43.53
CA ARG A 12 23.77 34.89 43.51
C ARG A 12 23.88 33.64 44.43
N SER A 13 24.14 32.41 43.96
CA SER A 13 25.44 31.72 43.78
C SER A 13 26.37 31.64 45.02
N SER A 14 26.59 30.42 45.56
CA SER A 14 27.90 29.89 46.02
C SER A 14 27.73 28.46 46.61
N ILE A 15 28.13 27.39 45.91
CA ILE A 15 29.28 26.50 46.23
C ILE A 15 29.02 25.58 47.44
N ARG A 16 28.64 24.31 47.26
CA ARG A 16 29.46 23.07 47.14
C ARG A 16 30.36 22.71 48.34
N GLN A 17 30.36 21.41 48.69
CA GLN A 17 31.20 20.65 49.65
C GLN A 17 30.85 20.89 51.16
N GLN A 18 30.75 19.95 52.10
CA GLN A 18 31.24 18.57 52.33
C GLN A 18 30.38 17.95 53.49
N VAL A 19 29.80 16.73 53.40
CA VAL A 19 30.32 15.37 53.74
C VAL A 19 30.55 15.09 55.25
N LYS A 20 30.02 13.91 55.70
CA LYS A 20 30.34 13.06 56.90
C LYS A 20 29.33 13.16 58.05
N ASN A 21 28.81 12.11 58.71
CA ASN A 21 29.01 10.64 58.76
C ASN A 21 27.80 10.05 59.53
N CYS A 22 27.38 8.79 59.27
CA CYS A 22 27.43 7.68 60.25
C CYS A 22 26.79 6.39 59.71
N SER A 23 27.18 5.26 60.29
CA SER A 23 27.33 3.94 59.65
C SER A 23 26.36 2.87 60.17
N VAL A 24 25.81 2.09 59.23
CA VAL A 24 25.60 0.61 59.16
C VAL A 24 25.34 -0.21 60.45
N ARG A 25 24.22 -0.99 60.47
CA ARG A 25 24.23 -2.47 60.69
C ARG A 25 22.86 -3.18 60.50
N VAL A 26 22.76 -3.96 59.41
CA VAL A 26 22.24 -5.34 59.20
C VAL A 26 21.14 -5.93 60.13
N LYS A 27 19.97 -6.31 59.57
CA LYS A 27 19.38 -7.68 59.59
C LYS A 27 17.96 -7.78 58.98
N ARG A 28 17.76 -8.82 58.14
CA ARG A 28 16.55 -9.64 57.86
C ARG A 28 15.27 -8.99 57.31
N TYR A 29 14.91 -9.33 56.05
CA TYR A 29 13.54 -9.61 55.55
C TYR A 29 13.65 -10.48 54.28
N ILE A 30 13.48 -11.80 54.38
CA ILE A 30 12.30 -12.61 54.00
C ILE A 30 11.90 -12.46 52.52
N LEU A 31 12.14 -13.54 51.77
CA LEU A 31 11.60 -13.82 50.44
C LEU A 31 10.06 -13.70 50.42
N ILE A 32 9.53 -12.92 49.48
CA ILE A 32 8.21 -13.15 48.89
C ILE A 32 8.40 -13.20 47.37
N LEU A 33 8.36 -14.41 46.83
CA LEU A 33 8.21 -14.71 45.41
C LEU A 33 6.78 -14.33 45.00
N GLY A 34 6.59 -13.08 44.57
CA GLY A 34 5.37 -12.63 43.92
C GLY A 34 5.47 -12.88 42.41
N LEU A 35 4.60 -13.75 41.89
CA LEU A 35 4.38 -13.99 40.46
C LEU A 35 4.08 -12.67 39.73
N LEU A 36 5.09 -12.11 39.06
CA LEU A 36 4.92 -11.09 38.04
C LEU A 36 4.34 -11.77 36.79
N TYR A 37 3.01 -11.79 36.68
CA TYR A 37 2.34 -12.00 35.41
C TYR A 37 2.92 -10.97 34.40
N PRO A 38 3.46 -11.39 33.26
CA PRO A 38 3.78 -10.45 32.20
C PRO A 38 2.44 -9.90 31.71
N PHE A 39 2.09 -8.69 32.15
CA PHE A 39 1.05 -7.92 31.49
C PHE A 39 1.63 -7.58 30.11
N SER A 40 1.36 -8.45 29.13
CA SER A 40 1.63 -8.18 27.73
C SER A 40 0.78 -6.96 27.37
N ALA A 41 1.38 -5.77 27.46
CA ALA A 41 0.81 -4.58 26.87
C ALA A 41 0.71 -4.86 25.37
N GLN A 42 -0.47 -5.27 24.92
CA GLN A 42 -0.80 -5.27 23.50
C GLN A 42 -0.77 -3.80 23.10
N LEU A 43 0.34 -3.37 22.48
CA LEU A 43 0.40 -2.13 21.74
C LEU A 43 -0.65 -2.26 20.63
N LEU A 44 -1.84 -1.70 20.87
CA LEU A 44 -2.84 -1.54 19.82
C LEU A 44 -2.21 -0.63 18.77
N ALA A 45 -2.04 -1.14 17.55
CA ALA A 45 -1.69 -0.31 16.42
C ALA A 45 -2.74 0.81 16.31
N GLN A 46 -2.33 2.01 15.91
CA GLN A 46 -3.20 3.17 15.72
C GLN A 46 -3.48 3.37 14.22
N ARG A 47 -4.66 3.87 13.84
CA ARG A 47 -4.93 4.23 12.43
C ARG A 47 -4.00 5.37 12.07
N SER A 48 -3.11 5.12 11.13
CA SER A 48 -2.21 6.13 10.61
C SER A 48 -2.43 6.18 9.11
N CYS A 49 -2.96 7.30 8.63
CA CYS A 49 -3.05 7.64 7.21
C CYS A 49 -2.14 8.84 6.95
N ALA A 50 -1.49 8.86 5.79
CA ALA A 50 -0.62 9.95 5.37
C ALA A 50 -1.12 10.70 4.13
N ALA A 51 -2.40 10.56 3.75
CA ALA A 51 -2.97 11.23 2.58
C ALA A 51 -2.81 12.77 2.62
N HIS A 52 -3.04 13.41 3.77
CA HIS A 52 -2.85 14.86 3.93
C HIS A 52 -1.37 15.29 3.77
N THR A 53 -0.45 14.55 4.41
CA THR A 53 0.99 14.81 4.30
C THR A 53 1.48 14.58 2.87
N TYR A 54 0.99 13.53 2.21
CA TYR A 54 1.31 13.22 0.83
C TYR A 54 0.77 14.30 -0.12
N LEU A 55 -0.48 14.73 0.05
CA LEU A 55 -1.05 15.87 -0.68
C LEU A 55 -0.20 17.13 -0.49
N SER A 56 0.19 17.45 0.74
CA SER A 56 1.05 18.61 1.04
C SER A 56 2.39 18.53 0.32
N ASN A 57 2.99 17.35 0.23
CA ASN A 57 4.24 17.14 -0.52
C ASN A 57 4.04 17.29 -2.03
N GLU A 58 2.95 16.75 -2.58
CA GLU A 58 2.64 16.84 -4.01
C GLU A 58 2.32 18.30 -4.40
N LEU A 59 1.62 19.06 -3.56
CA LEU A 59 1.35 20.49 -3.77
C LEU A 59 2.63 21.35 -3.80
N GLN A 60 3.66 20.96 -3.05
CA GLN A 60 4.96 21.64 -3.08
C GLN A 60 5.74 21.32 -4.37
N GLN A 61 5.53 20.12 -4.93
CA GLN A 61 6.24 19.66 -6.13
C GLN A 61 5.52 20.09 -7.42
N ASP A 62 4.20 20.23 -7.38
CA ASP A 62 3.38 20.67 -8.51
C ASP A 62 2.40 21.80 -8.10
N PRO A 63 2.78 23.06 -8.34
CA PRO A 63 1.91 24.21 -8.10
C PRO A 63 0.60 24.18 -8.91
N GLY A 64 0.56 23.46 -10.04
CA GLY A 64 -0.64 23.31 -10.87
C GLY A 64 -1.68 22.36 -10.28
N LEU A 65 -1.30 21.53 -9.30
CA LEU A 65 -2.16 20.53 -8.69
C LEU A 65 -3.40 21.16 -8.03
N LEU A 66 -3.27 22.32 -7.36
CA LEU A 66 -4.42 23.02 -6.77
C LEU A 66 -5.51 23.32 -7.79
N HIS A 67 -5.14 23.71 -9.01
CA HIS A 67 -6.10 23.98 -10.06
C HIS A 67 -6.69 22.68 -10.60
N ARG A 68 -5.88 21.63 -10.75
CA ARG A 68 -6.36 20.31 -11.20
C ARG A 68 -7.25 19.61 -10.17
N MET A 69 -7.09 19.90 -8.89
CA MET A 69 -7.95 19.37 -7.82
C MET A 69 -9.34 20.01 -7.77
N GLN A 70 -9.54 21.14 -8.45
CA GLN A 70 -10.85 21.78 -8.51
C GLN A 70 -11.76 20.89 -9.33
N LEU A 71 -12.72 20.24 -8.64
CA LEU A 71 -13.81 19.54 -9.31
C LEU A 71 -14.55 20.57 -10.17
N PRO A 72 -14.92 20.22 -11.42
CA PRO A 72 -15.90 21.02 -12.14
C PRO A 72 -17.12 21.15 -11.22
N VAL A 73 -17.54 22.38 -10.91
CA VAL A 73 -18.84 22.58 -10.24
C VAL A 73 -19.86 21.94 -11.16
N PRO A 74 -20.53 20.86 -10.76
CA PRO A 74 -21.53 20.27 -11.62
C PRO A 74 -22.57 21.35 -11.89
N THR A 75 -22.71 21.77 -13.14
CA THR A 75 -23.85 22.58 -13.61
C THR A 75 -25.15 21.77 -13.59
N VAL A 76 -25.10 20.57 -13.02
CA VAL A 76 -26.22 19.71 -12.74
C VAL A 76 -26.67 20.08 -11.33
N THR A 77 -27.63 21.01 -11.24
CA THR A 77 -28.71 20.81 -10.28
C THR A 77 -29.10 19.35 -10.42
N VAL A 78 -28.91 18.55 -9.38
CA VAL A 78 -29.57 17.25 -9.29
C VAL A 78 -31.07 17.58 -9.34
N GLN A 79 -31.62 17.65 -10.55
CA GLN A 79 -33.05 17.59 -10.77
C GLN A 79 -33.40 16.12 -10.54
N ASP A 80 -33.47 15.75 -9.25
CA ASP A 80 -34.29 14.64 -8.77
C ASP A 80 -35.78 15.02 -8.88
N ASN A 81 -36.19 15.55 -10.05
CA ASN A 81 -37.56 15.97 -10.36
C ASN A 81 -38.00 15.44 -11.73
N THR A 82 -37.51 14.25 -12.12
CA THR A 82 -38.24 13.38 -13.04
C THR A 82 -38.85 12.25 -12.22
N PRO A 83 -40.17 12.22 -12.02
CA PRO A 83 -40.84 11.07 -11.44
C PRO A 83 -40.87 9.97 -12.49
N ASP A 84 -39.77 9.27 -12.68
CA ASP A 84 -39.77 7.98 -13.35
C ASP A 84 -38.69 7.06 -12.80
N ALA A 85 -39.12 5.83 -12.50
CA ALA A 85 -38.42 4.77 -11.80
C ALA A 85 -37.16 4.24 -12.53
N ALA A 86 -36.08 5.01 -12.60
CA ALA A 86 -34.76 4.52 -12.99
C ALA A 86 -33.88 4.35 -11.74
N SER A 87 -33.53 3.10 -11.41
CA SER A 87 -32.56 2.82 -10.36
C SER A 87 -31.26 3.62 -10.58
N PRO A 88 -30.66 4.21 -9.53
CA PRO A 88 -29.41 4.98 -9.65
C PRO A 88 -28.28 4.17 -10.31
N ILE A 89 -27.56 4.81 -11.25
CA ILE A 89 -26.48 4.20 -12.01
C ILE A 89 -25.34 3.78 -11.07
N VAL A 90 -24.95 2.50 -11.16
CA VAL A 90 -23.81 1.93 -10.43
C VAL A 90 -22.54 2.06 -11.27
N TYR A 91 -21.55 2.79 -10.75
CA TYR A 91 -20.24 2.95 -11.40
C TYR A 91 -19.34 1.78 -11.05
N ARG A 92 -18.91 1.00 -12.04
CA ARG A 92 -18.01 -0.15 -11.86
C ARG A 92 -16.58 0.26 -12.16
N ILE A 93 -15.72 0.20 -11.15
CA ILE A 93 -14.33 0.62 -11.19
C ILE A 93 -13.44 -0.62 -11.35
N PRO A 94 -12.66 -0.73 -12.43
CA PRO A 94 -11.69 -1.80 -12.58
C PRO A 94 -10.52 -1.61 -11.61
N VAL A 95 -10.13 -2.68 -10.91
CA VAL A 95 -9.09 -2.65 -9.89
C VAL A 95 -7.95 -3.60 -10.25
N VAL A 96 -6.72 -3.16 -10.06
CA VAL A 96 -5.53 -4.01 -10.06
C VAL A 96 -4.83 -3.91 -8.71
N ILE A 97 -4.45 -5.06 -8.15
CA ILE A 97 -3.77 -5.16 -6.87
C ILE A 97 -2.29 -5.51 -7.11
N HIS A 98 -1.39 -4.66 -6.63
CA HIS A 98 0.06 -4.85 -6.69
C HIS A 98 0.59 -5.30 -5.33
N ILE A 99 0.83 -6.60 -5.13
CA ILE A 99 1.31 -7.17 -3.87
C ILE A 99 2.83 -7.24 -3.89
N LEU A 100 3.47 -6.40 -3.09
CA LEU A 100 4.92 -6.34 -2.96
C LEU A 100 5.33 -7.02 -1.66
N TYR A 101 6.11 -8.08 -1.78
CA TYR A 101 6.44 -8.96 -0.66
C TYR A 101 7.93 -9.31 -0.63
N LYS A 102 8.42 -9.63 0.56
CA LYS A 102 9.75 -10.20 0.76
C LYS A 102 9.65 -11.71 0.97
N GLU A 103 10.73 -12.41 0.66
CA GLU A 103 10.85 -13.83 1.02
C GLU A 103 10.75 -14.01 2.55
N GLY A 104 9.88 -14.93 2.97
CA GLY A 104 9.57 -15.20 4.37
C GLY A 104 8.41 -14.39 4.95
N ASP A 105 7.89 -13.39 4.24
CA ASP A 105 6.68 -12.68 4.66
C ASP A 105 5.47 -13.62 4.62
N ALA A 106 4.51 -13.40 5.53
CA ALA A 106 3.22 -14.06 5.45
C ALA A 106 2.53 -13.66 4.13
N PRO A 107 2.05 -14.62 3.32
CA PRO A 107 1.49 -14.29 2.02
C PRO A 107 0.13 -13.60 2.16
N VAL A 108 -0.06 -12.51 1.42
CA VAL A 108 -1.41 -11.96 1.15
C VAL A 108 -2.05 -12.86 0.09
N THR A 109 -2.99 -13.72 0.45
CA THR A 109 -3.58 -14.69 -0.49
C THR A 109 -4.61 -14.05 -1.42
N ASP A 110 -5.01 -14.77 -2.48
CA ASP A 110 -6.07 -14.30 -3.38
C ASP A 110 -7.42 -14.18 -2.65
N GLU A 111 -7.71 -15.07 -1.69
CA GLU A 111 -8.91 -14.97 -0.84
C GLU A 111 -8.88 -13.70 0.02
N GLN A 112 -7.70 -13.31 0.52
CA GLN A 112 -7.56 -12.06 1.25
C GLN A 112 -7.81 -10.85 0.34
N VAL A 113 -7.31 -10.86 -0.90
CA VAL A 113 -7.62 -9.84 -1.91
C VAL A 113 -9.12 -9.79 -2.19
N ILE A 114 -9.76 -10.92 -2.46
CA ILE A 114 -11.20 -11.02 -2.70
C ILE A 114 -11.98 -10.48 -1.50
N SER A 115 -11.52 -10.76 -0.27
CA SER A 115 -12.14 -10.21 0.94
C SER A 115 -12.05 -8.68 1.03
N GLN A 116 -11.00 -8.06 0.48
CA GLN A 116 -10.88 -6.60 0.43
C GLN A 116 -11.81 -6.00 -0.64
N ILE A 117 -11.90 -6.62 -1.82
CA ILE A 117 -12.85 -6.19 -2.85
C ILE A 117 -14.29 -6.30 -2.35
N ALA A 118 -14.61 -7.39 -1.64
CA ALA A 118 -15.90 -7.55 -0.98
C ALA A 118 -16.15 -6.47 0.09
N ALA A 119 -15.14 -6.10 0.89
CA ALA A 119 -15.26 -5.03 1.88
C ALA A 119 -15.51 -3.65 1.23
N LEU A 120 -14.82 -3.32 0.14
CA LEU A 120 -15.06 -2.10 -0.63
C LEU A 120 -16.49 -2.06 -1.17
N ASN A 121 -16.93 -3.12 -1.87
CA ASN A 121 -18.29 -3.20 -2.40
C ASN A 121 -19.33 -3.10 -1.29
N ARG A 122 -19.10 -3.78 -0.16
CA ARG A 122 -19.99 -3.71 1.00
C ARG A 122 -20.17 -2.28 1.49
N ASP A 123 -19.11 -1.49 1.59
CA ASP A 123 -19.17 -0.15 2.18
C ASP A 123 -19.66 0.91 1.21
N PHE A 124 -19.11 0.91 0.00
CA PHE A 124 -19.50 1.85 -1.05
C PHE A 124 -20.91 1.57 -1.58
N ARG A 125 -21.47 0.38 -1.29
CA ARG A 125 -22.89 0.06 -1.55
C ARG A 125 -23.79 0.14 -0.31
N LYS A 126 -23.27 0.57 0.84
CA LYS A 126 -24.01 0.59 2.12
C LYS A 126 -24.70 -0.75 2.45
N GLN A 127 -24.04 -1.85 2.08
CA GLN A 127 -24.48 -3.24 2.34
C GLN A 127 -23.83 -3.80 3.62
N ASN A 128 -23.10 -2.98 4.36
CA ASN A 128 -22.49 -3.35 5.63
C ASN A 128 -23.55 -3.55 6.74
N ALA A 129 -23.54 -4.73 7.37
CA ALA A 129 -24.49 -5.06 8.44
C ALA A 129 -24.35 -4.15 9.67
N ASP A 130 -23.17 -3.57 9.90
CA ASP A 130 -22.90 -2.62 10.98
C ASP A 130 -23.53 -1.22 10.75
N THR A 131 -24.20 -0.98 9.61
CA THR A 131 -25.05 0.22 9.43
C THR A 131 -26.17 0.32 10.45
N GLN A 132 -26.61 -0.81 11.02
CA GLN A 132 -27.57 -0.83 12.14
C GLN A 132 -27.05 -0.11 13.40
N PHE A 133 -25.73 0.08 13.51
CA PHE A 133 -25.09 0.77 14.64
C PHE A 133 -24.82 2.25 14.35
N ILE A 134 -25.27 2.78 13.22
CA ILE A 134 -25.22 4.23 12.96
C ILE A 134 -26.12 4.92 13.99
N PRO A 135 -25.63 5.92 14.74
CA PRO A 135 -26.47 6.68 15.66
C PRO A 135 -27.67 7.30 14.94
N ALA A 136 -28.83 7.29 15.59
CA ALA A 136 -30.07 7.79 15.01
C ALA A 136 -29.93 9.20 14.41
N ALA A 137 -29.15 10.07 15.07
CA ALA A 137 -28.83 11.43 14.63
C ALA A 137 -28.17 11.51 13.23
N PHE A 138 -27.45 10.48 12.80
CA PHE A 138 -26.74 10.43 11.52
C PHE A 138 -27.36 9.46 10.51
N SER A 139 -28.33 8.64 10.93
CA SER A 139 -28.97 7.62 10.08
C SER A 139 -29.53 8.18 8.77
N ALA A 140 -30.16 9.36 8.81
CA ALA A 140 -30.71 10.04 7.64
C ALA A 140 -29.65 10.64 6.70
N ARG A 141 -28.39 10.75 7.15
CA ARG A 141 -27.25 11.25 6.36
C ARG A 141 -26.49 10.13 5.65
N ALA A 142 -26.60 8.88 6.10
CA ALA A 142 -25.90 7.76 5.49
C ALA A 142 -26.42 7.46 4.07
N ALA A 143 -25.53 7.19 3.12
CA ALA A 143 -25.88 6.97 1.71
C ALA A 143 -25.16 5.78 1.06
N ASP A 144 -25.83 5.14 0.08
CA ASP A 144 -25.21 4.21 -0.89
C ASP A 144 -24.48 5.05 -1.96
N ALA A 145 -23.17 4.84 -2.12
CA ALA A 145 -22.37 5.58 -3.10
C ALA A 145 -22.64 5.15 -4.54
N HIS A 146 -23.25 3.99 -4.75
CA HIS A 146 -23.47 3.35 -6.04
C HIS A 146 -22.17 3.24 -6.84
N ILE A 147 -21.10 2.82 -6.16
CA ILE A 147 -19.79 2.53 -6.73
C ILE A 147 -19.45 1.08 -6.36
N GLU A 148 -19.05 0.29 -7.37
CA GLU A 148 -18.57 -1.07 -7.22
C GLU A 148 -17.15 -1.21 -7.75
N PHE A 149 -16.37 -2.06 -7.12
CA PHE A 149 -14.99 -2.36 -7.43
C PHE A 149 -14.91 -3.80 -7.93
N VAL A 150 -14.26 -3.98 -9.07
CA VAL A 150 -14.16 -5.28 -9.74
C VAL A 150 -12.71 -5.49 -10.13
N LEU A 151 -12.13 -6.64 -9.75
CA LEU A 151 -10.80 -7.00 -10.24
C LEU A 151 -10.79 -7.00 -11.77
N ALA A 152 -9.75 -6.40 -12.34
CA ALA A 152 -9.53 -6.36 -13.76
C ALA A 152 -9.48 -7.78 -14.35
N ARG A 153 -10.11 -7.96 -15.51
CA ARG A 153 -10.12 -9.21 -16.28
C ARG A 153 -9.21 -9.13 -17.51
N ALA A 154 -8.89 -7.92 -17.95
CA ALA A 154 -7.88 -7.65 -18.96
C ALA A 154 -6.73 -6.79 -18.39
N ASP A 155 -5.51 -7.11 -18.79
CA ASP A 155 -4.31 -6.32 -18.54
C ASP A 155 -4.22 -5.12 -19.50
N PRO A 156 -3.22 -4.22 -19.37
CA PRO A 156 -3.07 -3.07 -20.27
C PRO A 156 -2.88 -3.42 -21.75
N GLN A 157 -2.54 -4.68 -22.07
CA GLN A 157 -2.42 -5.19 -23.43
C GLN A 157 -3.70 -5.92 -23.89
N GLY A 158 -4.76 -5.92 -23.08
CA GLY A 158 -6.05 -6.56 -23.39
C GLY A 158 -6.09 -8.07 -23.12
N ARG A 159 -5.07 -8.63 -22.47
CA ARG A 159 -4.95 -10.08 -22.20
C ARG A 159 -5.54 -10.46 -20.85
N ALA A 160 -5.98 -11.70 -20.72
CA ALA A 160 -6.62 -12.22 -19.53
C ALA A 160 -5.69 -12.08 -18.31
N THR A 161 -6.25 -11.59 -17.21
CA THR A 161 -5.54 -11.41 -15.93
C THR A 161 -6.50 -11.69 -14.77
N SER A 162 -5.96 -12.05 -13.62
CA SER A 162 -6.70 -12.08 -12.35
C SER A 162 -6.89 -10.69 -11.74
N GLY A 163 -6.19 -9.67 -12.25
CA GLY A 163 -6.09 -8.35 -11.63
C GLY A 163 -5.23 -8.33 -10.36
N ILE A 164 -4.50 -9.42 -10.08
CA ILE A 164 -3.62 -9.55 -8.92
C ILE A 164 -2.20 -9.77 -9.42
N LEU A 165 -1.32 -8.82 -9.12
CA LEU A 165 0.10 -8.89 -9.44
C LEU A 165 0.88 -9.10 -8.16
N ARG A 166 1.91 -9.95 -8.23
CA ARG A 166 2.78 -10.26 -7.10
C ARG A 166 4.20 -9.99 -7.52
N LYS A 167 4.92 -9.18 -6.75
CA LYS A 167 6.32 -8.86 -7.03
C LYS A 167 7.17 -9.00 -5.78
N ARG A 168 8.20 -9.84 -5.88
CA ARG A 168 9.22 -9.94 -4.84
C ARG A 168 10.05 -8.65 -4.80
N THR A 169 10.34 -8.15 -3.60
CA THR A 169 11.22 -6.99 -3.38
C THR A 169 12.24 -7.23 -2.27
N SER A 170 13.35 -6.49 -2.31
CA SER A 170 14.34 -6.43 -1.23
C SER A 170 14.03 -5.33 -0.20
N ILE A 171 13.06 -4.47 -0.48
CA ILE A 171 12.66 -3.36 0.39
C ILE A 171 11.89 -3.92 1.59
N GLN A 172 12.39 -3.63 2.80
CA GLN A 172 11.75 -4.10 4.03
C GLN A 172 10.52 -3.29 4.41
N PHE A 173 10.60 -1.97 4.24
CA PHE A 173 9.53 -1.05 4.58
C PHE A 173 9.46 0.05 3.53
N PHE A 174 8.26 0.31 3.03
CA PHE A 174 7.94 1.45 2.17
C PHE A 174 7.51 2.65 3.02
N SER A 175 7.66 3.85 2.45
CA SER A 175 7.15 5.09 3.02
C SER A 175 6.24 5.77 1.98
N ILE A 176 5.91 7.04 2.18
CA ILE A 176 5.15 7.85 1.21
C ILE A 176 6.01 8.40 0.07
N ASP A 177 7.20 7.85 -0.15
CA ASP A 177 8.16 8.25 -1.19
C ASP A 177 7.89 7.65 -2.59
N ASP A 178 6.76 6.95 -2.74
CA ASP A 178 6.31 6.27 -3.96
C ASP A 178 7.27 5.22 -4.53
N ARG A 179 8.31 4.77 -3.80
CA ARG A 179 9.14 3.65 -4.26
C ARG A 179 8.32 2.38 -4.48
N ILE A 180 7.25 2.20 -3.72
CA ILE A 180 6.31 1.08 -3.89
C ILE A 180 5.63 1.10 -5.27
N LYS A 181 5.46 2.29 -5.86
CA LYS A 181 4.81 2.52 -7.15
C LYS A 181 5.78 2.55 -8.33
N SER A 182 7.07 2.24 -8.12
CA SER A 182 8.12 2.39 -9.13
C SER A 182 8.99 1.14 -9.25
N SER A 183 8.95 0.49 -10.41
CA SER A 183 9.77 -0.69 -10.72
C SER A 183 11.27 -0.40 -10.64
N ALA A 184 11.68 0.79 -11.07
CA ALA A 184 13.06 1.27 -11.02
C ALA A 184 13.59 1.40 -9.59
N HIS A 185 12.70 1.56 -8.61
CA HIS A 185 13.03 1.73 -7.20
C HIS A 185 12.61 0.53 -6.35
N GLY A 186 12.47 -0.65 -6.95
CA GLY A 186 12.19 -1.89 -6.23
C GLY A 186 10.71 -2.13 -5.86
N GLY A 187 9.79 -1.25 -6.27
CA GLY A 187 8.35 -1.49 -6.23
C GLY A 187 7.82 -2.00 -7.57
N GLN A 188 6.59 -1.65 -7.93
CA GLN A 188 5.96 -2.04 -9.20
C GLN A 188 5.21 -0.87 -9.81
N ASP A 189 5.45 -0.59 -11.09
CA ASP A 189 4.74 0.47 -11.81
C ASP A 189 3.24 0.16 -11.87
N GLY A 190 2.43 1.21 -11.70
CA GLY A 190 0.98 1.11 -11.84
C GLY A 190 0.56 0.83 -13.27
N TRP A 191 -0.62 0.24 -13.42
CA TRP A 191 -1.31 0.24 -14.71
C TRP A 191 -1.91 1.63 -14.99
N ASN A 192 -2.28 1.86 -16.25
CA ASN A 192 -2.80 3.15 -16.69
C ASN A 192 -3.99 3.61 -15.82
N ALA A 193 -3.80 4.68 -15.04
CA ALA A 193 -4.80 5.20 -14.12
C ALA A 193 -6.10 5.71 -14.78
N SER A 194 -6.10 5.90 -16.11
CA SER A 194 -7.33 6.18 -16.86
C SER A 194 -8.19 4.94 -17.13
N GLN A 195 -7.69 3.75 -16.78
CA GLN A 195 -8.34 2.45 -17.02
C GLN A 195 -8.47 1.61 -15.75
N TYR A 196 -7.65 1.85 -14.71
CA TYR A 196 -7.62 1.05 -13.49
C TYR A 196 -7.47 1.94 -12.25
N LEU A 197 -8.12 1.55 -11.15
CA LEU A 197 -7.67 1.91 -9.82
C LEU A 197 -6.52 0.96 -9.43
N ASN A 198 -5.33 1.51 -9.25
CA ASN A 198 -4.17 0.78 -8.73
C ASN A 198 -4.19 0.76 -7.20
N ILE A 199 -4.06 -0.43 -6.62
CA ILE A 199 -3.92 -0.63 -5.17
C ILE A 199 -2.62 -1.37 -4.89
N TRP A 200 -1.63 -0.69 -4.31
CA TRP A 200 -0.41 -1.34 -3.86
C TRP A 200 -0.55 -1.83 -2.43
N VAL A 201 -0.04 -3.04 -2.18
CA VAL A 201 -0.05 -3.68 -0.87
C VAL A 201 1.39 -4.02 -0.52
N GLY A 202 1.88 -3.48 0.59
CA GLY A 202 3.27 -3.67 1.03
C GLY A 202 3.45 -3.43 2.52
N ASN A 203 4.63 -3.77 3.04
CA ASN A 203 4.97 -3.49 4.43
C ASN A 203 5.37 -2.01 4.55
N MET A 204 4.67 -1.24 5.40
CA MET A 204 4.87 0.21 5.53
C MET A 204 5.62 0.56 6.82
N ALA A 205 6.47 1.58 6.74
CA ALA A 205 7.26 2.06 7.87
C ALA A 205 6.41 2.83 8.89
N GLY A 206 6.89 2.88 10.14
CA GLY A 206 6.38 3.83 11.14
C GLY A 206 4.94 3.61 11.59
N GLY A 207 4.36 2.43 11.35
CA GLY A 207 2.96 2.13 11.68
C GLY A 207 1.94 2.77 10.74
N LEU A 208 2.38 3.30 9.59
CA LEU A 208 1.48 3.79 8.54
C LEU A 208 0.60 2.65 8.02
N LEU A 209 -0.71 2.86 7.97
CA LEU A 209 -1.65 1.87 7.45
C LEU A 209 -1.95 2.07 5.97
N GLY A 210 -1.88 3.31 5.47
CA GLY A 210 -2.07 3.61 4.06
C GLY A 210 -1.89 5.08 3.70
N TYR A 211 -1.91 5.34 2.40
CA TYR A 211 -2.03 6.67 1.82
C TYR A 211 -2.65 6.60 0.43
N ALA A 212 -3.19 7.72 -0.04
CA ALA A 212 -3.81 7.85 -1.36
C ALA A 212 -3.19 8.99 -2.17
N SER A 213 -3.18 8.84 -3.49
CA SER A 213 -2.92 9.98 -4.38
C SER A 213 -4.08 10.99 -4.33
N PRO A 214 -3.79 12.29 -4.42
CA PRO A 214 -4.84 13.29 -4.56
C PRO A 214 -5.48 13.21 -5.95
N VAL A 215 -6.74 13.61 -6.03
CA VAL A 215 -7.41 13.83 -7.31
C VAL A 215 -6.60 14.82 -8.15
N GLY A 216 -6.37 14.50 -9.42
CA GLY A 216 -5.57 15.34 -10.30
C GLY A 216 -4.06 15.27 -10.04
N GLY A 217 -3.57 14.32 -9.23
CA GLY A 217 -2.14 14.02 -9.09
C GLY A 217 -1.49 13.51 -10.38
N ALA A 218 -0.22 13.11 -10.30
CA ALA A 218 0.49 12.54 -11.45
C ALA A 218 -0.10 11.16 -11.82
N PRO A 219 -0.48 10.90 -13.08
CA PRO A 219 -1.17 9.66 -13.47
C PRO A 219 -0.41 8.37 -13.13
N GLU A 220 0.93 8.40 -13.21
CA GLU A 220 1.80 7.26 -12.91
C GLU A 220 1.86 6.90 -11.42
N LYS A 221 1.44 7.83 -10.55
CA LYS A 221 1.35 7.64 -9.09
C LYS A 221 -0.09 7.44 -8.61
N ASP A 222 -1.10 7.50 -9.49
CA ASP A 222 -2.50 7.52 -9.09
C ASP A 222 -2.98 6.14 -8.58
N GLY A 223 -3.60 6.16 -7.40
CA GLY A 223 -4.13 5.01 -6.70
C GLY A 223 -3.90 5.10 -5.20
N VAL A 224 -3.96 3.95 -4.52
CA VAL A 224 -3.84 3.86 -3.06
C VAL A 224 -2.81 2.83 -2.64
N VAL A 225 -2.19 3.04 -1.49
CA VAL A 225 -1.20 2.13 -0.91
C VAL A 225 -1.69 1.69 0.47
N ILE A 226 -1.67 0.38 0.73
CA ILE A 226 -2.19 -0.22 1.95
C ILE A 226 -1.12 -1.11 2.59
N HIS A 227 -0.98 -0.99 3.91
CA HIS A 227 -0.15 -1.88 4.71
C HIS A 227 -0.71 -3.31 4.69
N THR A 228 0.15 -4.32 4.48
CA THR A 228 -0.24 -5.76 4.42
C THR A 228 -1.08 -6.20 5.63
N GLY A 229 -0.73 -5.73 6.83
CA GLY A 229 -1.45 -5.99 8.07
C GLY A 229 -2.80 -5.28 8.22
N ALA A 230 -3.20 -4.42 7.27
CA ALA A 230 -4.47 -3.68 7.27
C ALA A 230 -5.26 -3.84 5.95
N PHE A 231 -4.87 -4.80 5.13
CA PHE A 231 -5.49 -5.10 3.84
C PHE A 231 -6.35 -6.36 3.93
N GLY A 232 -7.61 -6.27 3.50
CA GLY A 232 -8.59 -7.35 3.60
C GLY A 232 -9.20 -7.50 4.98
N SER A 233 -9.95 -8.58 5.16
CA SER A 233 -10.65 -8.91 6.42
C SER A 233 -10.27 -10.29 6.98
N MET A 234 -9.20 -10.87 6.44
CA MET A 234 -8.66 -12.17 6.80
C MET A 234 -7.15 -12.23 6.51
N GLY A 235 -6.55 -13.40 6.70
CA GLY A 235 -5.14 -13.63 6.38
C GLY A 235 -4.22 -12.76 7.23
N THR A 236 -3.43 -11.90 6.59
CA THR A 236 -2.45 -11.05 7.29
C THR A 236 -3.06 -9.84 8.00
N ALA A 237 -4.34 -9.52 7.76
CA ALA A 237 -5.03 -8.40 8.41
C ALA A 237 -5.11 -8.56 9.94
N LYS A 238 -4.75 -7.53 10.70
CA LYS A 238 -4.67 -7.55 12.17
C LYS A 238 -5.63 -6.57 12.81
N ALA A 239 -6.34 -7.02 13.83
CA ALA A 239 -7.14 -6.13 14.66
C ALA A 239 -6.24 -5.04 15.28
N PRO A 240 -6.72 -3.79 15.42
CA PRO A 240 -8.11 -3.36 15.18
C PRO A 240 -8.44 -2.93 13.74
N TYR A 241 -7.57 -3.17 12.76
CA TYR A 241 -7.72 -2.75 11.36
C TYR A 241 -7.87 -3.92 10.39
N ASN A 242 -8.83 -4.81 10.68
CA ASN A 242 -9.01 -6.08 9.98
C ASN A 242 -10.43 -6.28 9.41
N LYS A 243 -11.12 -5.20 9.02
CA LYS A 243 -12.40 -5.28 8.30
C LYS A 243 -12.32 -4.71 6.88
N GLY A 244 -11.13 -4.28 6.46
CA GLY A 244 -10.87 -3.67 5.15
C GLY A 244 -11.24 -2.19 5.09
N ARG A 245 -11.41 -1.52 6.24
CA ARG A 245 -11.82 -0.10 6.27
C ARG A 245 -10.65 0.84 5.99
N THR A 246 -9.40 0.40 6.20
CA THR A 246 -8.22 1.15 5.75
C THR A 246 -8.29 1.40 4.25
N THR A 247 -8.53 0.38 3.43
CA THR A 247 -8.68 0.60 1.98
C THR A 247 -9.92 1.42 1.64
N THR A 248 -11.02 1.28 2.40
CA THR A 248 -12.21 2.12 2.21
C THR A 248 -11.92 3.60 2.44
N HIS A 249 -11.17 3.90 3.50
CA HIS A 249 -10.69 5.25 3.84
C HIS A 249 -9.78 5.82 2.76
N GLU A 250 -8.74 5.09 2.35
CA GLU A 250 -7.81 5.55 1.30
C GLU A 250 -8.51 5.73 -0.05
N VAL A 251 -9.46 4.85 -0.39
CA VAL A 251 -10.26 5.01 -1.62
C VAL A 251 -11.19 6.22 -1.52
N GLY A 252 -11.69 6.55 -0.32
CA GLY A 252 -12.38 7.82 -0.06
C GLY A 252 -11.50 9.03 -0.41
N HIS A 253 -10.23 9.03 0.00
CA HIS A 253 -9.27 10.08 -0.40
C HIS A 253 -8.99 10.11 -1.90
N TRP A 254 -8.80 8.94 -2.53
CA TRP A 254 -8.64 8.83 -3.99
C TRP A 254 -9.88 9.37 -4.75
N LEU A 255 -11.06 9.31 -4.12
CA LEU A 255 -12.31 9.90 -4.59
C LEU A 255 -12.56 11.34 -4.08
N GLY A 256 -11.53 12.02 -3.57
CA GLY A 256 -11.55 13.44 -3.28
C GLY A 256 -12.16 13.82 -1.92
N LEU A 257 -12.36 12.86 -1.02
CA LEU A 257 -12.74 13.13 0.37
C LEU A 257 -11.51 13.53 1.20
N GLN A 258 -11.74 14.37 2.22
CA GLN A 258 -10.72 14.73 3.21
C GLN A 258 -11.02 14.00 4.52
N HIS A 259 -10.07 14.04 5.45
CA HIS A 259 -10.35 13.65 6.82
C HIS A 259 -11.45 14.53 7.41
N ILE A 260 -12.38 13.95 8.18
CA ILE A 260 -13.60 14.65 8.62
C ILE A 260 -13.33 15.87 9.54
N TRP A 261 -12.15 15.95 10.16
CA TRP A 261 -11.72 17.12 10.96
C TRP A 261 -10.96 18.18 10.15
N GLY A 262 -10.89 18.03 8.82
CA GLY A 262 -10.23 18.97 7.91
C GLY A 262 -8.72 19.09 8.09
N ASP A 263 -8.07 18.14 8.75
CA ASP A 263 -6.62 18.18 9.06
C ASP A 263 -6.17 19.40 9.89
N MET A 264 -7.11 20.08 10.56
CA MET A 264 -6.85 21.26 11.37
C MET A 264 -7.72 21.29 12.65
N TYR A 265 -7.33 22.10 13.63
CA TYR A 265 -8.11 22.22 14.88
C TYR A 265 -9.48 22.84 14.58
N CYS A 266 -10.55 22.09 14.83
CA CYS A 266 -11.91 22.49 14.47
C CYS A 266 -12.04 22.85 12.98
N GLY A 267 -11.44 22.02 12.13
CA GLY A 267 -11.54 22.14 10.68
C GLY A 267 -12.84 21.62 10.12
N ASP A 268 -12.93 21.77 8.80
CA ASP A 268 -14.06 21.34 7.98
C ASP A 268 -13.49 20.55 6.78
N ASP A 269 -14.11 19.44 6.41
CA ASP A 269 -13.70 18.60 5.28
C ASP A 269 -14.30 19.07 3.93
N GLY A 270 -15.04 20.18 3.96
CA GLY A 270 -15.72 20.79 2.83
C GLY A 270 -16.96 20.01 2.41
N VAL A 271 -17.64 19.38 3.38
CA VAL A 271 -18.88 18.61 3.17
C VAL A 271 -19.92 19.01 4.24
N ASP A 272 -21.01 19.65 3.84
CA ASP A 272 -21.95 20.28 4.79
C ASP A 272 -22.62 19.31 5.78
N ASP A 273 -22.77 18.03 5.43
CA ASP A 273 -23.45 17.03 6.26
C ASP A 273 -22.50 16.22 7.18
N THR A 274 -21.21 16.55 7.19
CA THR A 274 -20.22 16.10 8.17
C THR A 274 -19.96 17.23 9.19
N PRO A 275 -20.33 17.06 10.48
CA PRO A 275 -20.11 18.09 11.47
C PRO A 275 -18.61 18.40 11.67
N PRO A 276 -18.21 19.66 11.87
CA PRO A 276 -16.86 20.02 12.24
C PRO A 276 -16.38 19.25 13.47
N GLN A 277 -15.11 18.89 13.50
CA GLN A 277 -14.53 18.07 14.56
C GLN A 277 -13.15 18.59 14.96
N ARG A 278 -12.81 18.50 16.26
CA ARG A 278 -11.54 19.04 16.78
C ARG A 278 -10.31 18.39 16.16
N SER A 279 -10.36 17.07 16.02
CA SER A 279 -9.26 16.21 15.59
C SER A 279 -9.80 14.82 15.29
N SER A 280 -8.97 13.95 14.72
CA SER A 280 -9.31 12.53 14.53
C SER A 280 -9.75 11.82 15.83
N SER A 281 -10.76 10.96 15.75
CA SER A 281 -11.17 10.04 16.81
C SER A 281 -10.30 8.79 16.85
N ARG A 282 -10.28 8.09 17.99
CA ARG A 282 -9.45 6.89 18.22
C ARG A 282 -10.25 5.79 18.91
N GLY A 283 -9.86 4.55 18.66
CA GLY A 283 -10.50 3.39 19.26
C GLY A 283 -11.94 3.23 18.76
N CYS A 284 -12.86 2.96 19.70
CA CYS A 284 -14.29 2.84 19.43
C CYS A 284 -15.09 3.77 20.36
N PRO A 285 -15.20 5.07 20.03
CA PRO A 285 -15.95 6.02 20.83
C PRO A 285 -17.43 5.63 20.95
N LYS A 286 -18.08 6.11 22.02
CA LYS A 286 -19.49 5.83 22.32
C LYS A 286 -20.20 7.09 22.79
N GLY A 287 -21.49 7.18 22.47
CA GLY A 287 -22.34 8.29 22.88
C GLY A 287 -22.11 9.54 22.03
N ILE A 288 -22.65 10.66 22.49
CA ILE A 288 -22.49 11.96 21.82
C ILE A 288 -21.22 12.59 22.37
N ILE A 289 -20.23 12.82 21.51
CA ILE A 289 -19.02 13.56 21.79
C ILE A 289 -19.14 14.86 21.03
N SER A 290 -19.34 15.99 21.69
CA SER A 290 -19.42 17.28 20.99
C SER A 290 -18.09 18.01 21.07
N THR A 291 -17.59 18.40 19.91
CA THR A 291 -16.43 19.28 19.77
C THR A 291 -16.77 20.42 18.81
N CYS A 292 -16.04 21.54 18.88
CA CYS A 292 -16.13 22.59 17.86
C CYS A 292 -17.55 23.12 17.58
N ASP A 293 -18.36 23.25 18.64
CA ASP A 293 -19.74 23.74 18.58
C ASP A 293 -20.63 23.01 17.54
N ASN A 294 -20.33 21.73 17.26
CA ASN A 294 -21.00 20.91 16.25
C ASN A 294 -22.41 20.41 16.65
N GLY A 295 -23.07 21.14 17.54
CA GLY A 295 -24.44 20.93 17.96
C GLY A 295 -24.66 19.66 18.77
N THR A 296 -25.93 19.28 18.89
CA THR A 296 -26.38 18.18 19.74
C THR A 296 -26.09 16.79 19.17
N THR A 297 -25.68 16.70 17.90
CA THR A 297 -25.34 15.42 17.26
C THR A 297 -23.90 14.99 17.57
N GLY A 298 -23.00 15.95 17.81
CA GLY A 298 -21.60 15.69 18.08
C GLY A 298 -20.78 15.31 16.84
N ASP A 299 -19.57 14.85 17.12
CA ASP A 299 -18.56 14.29 16.23
C ASP A 299 -19.13 13.05 15.53
N MET A 300 -18.95 12.97 14.20
CA MET A 300 -19.34 11.78 13.42
C MET A 300 -18.21 10.76 13.38
N TYR A 301 -17.76 10.31 14.56
CA TYR A 301 -16.58 9.44 14.70
C TYR A 301 -16.68 8.08 14.00
N MET A 302 -17.89 7.66 13.62
CA MET A 302 -18.14 6.41 12.89
C MET A 302 -18.09 6.58 11.35
N ASN A 303 -17.77 7.78 10.86
CA ASN A 303 -17.53 8.01 9.44
C ASN A 303 -16.25 7.29 8.99
N TYR A 304 -16.24 6.75 7.77
CA TYR A 304 -15.05 6.08 7.22
C TYR A 304 -13.84 7.01 7.09
N MET A 305 -14.03 8.33 7.01
CA MET A 305 -12.97 9.34 6.91
C MET A 305 -12.43 9.81 8.28
N ASP A 306 -12.81 9.17 9.39
CA ASP A 306 -12.17 9.35 10.69
C ASP A 306 -11.11 8.26 10.98
N PHE A 307 -10.33 8.38 12.06
CA PHE A 307 -9.30 7.42 12.51
C PHE A 307 -9.77 6.37 13.51
N THR A 308 -11.07 6.27 13.70
CA THR A 308 -11.73 5.23 14.48
C THR A 308 -11.39 3.83 13.95
N ASP A 309 -11.39 2.84 14.84
CA ASP A 309 -11.09 1.45 14.54
C ASP A 309 -12.10 0.86 13.53
N ASP A 310 -11.66 -0.13 12.75
CA ASP A 310 -12.45 -0.69 11.63
C ASP A 310 -13.85 -1.15 12.07
N ALA A 311 -13.97 -1.72 13.27
CA ALA A 311 -15.23 -2.25 13.79
C ALA A 311 -16.24 -1.16 14.18
N CYS A 312 -15.83 0.11 14.18
CA CYS A 312 -16.61 1.24 14.69
C CYS A 312 -16.78 2.34 13.64
N THR A 313 -16.41 2.07 12.38
CA THR A 313 -16.73 2.92 11.23
C THR A 313 -17.71 2.21 10.29
N ASN A 314 -18.76 2.90 9.86
CA ASN A 314 -19.90 2.27 9.20
C ASN A 314 -20.72 3.16 8.23
N LEU A 315 -20.28 4.38 7.89
CA LEU A 315 -20.94 5.18 6.86
C LEU A 315 -20.02 6.12 6.08
N PHE A 316 -20.46 6.40 4.85
CA PHE A 316 -20.28 7.68 4.18
C PHE A 316 -21.59 8.47 4.24
N THR A 317 -21.51 9.80 4.18
CA THR A 317 -22.68 10.69 4.13
C THR A 317 -23.17 10.95 2.70
N LYS A 318 -24.35 11.56 2.55
CA LYS A 318 -24.90 11.99 1.25
C LYS A 318 -23.99 13.02 0.58
N GLY A 319 -23.47 13.98 1.34
CA GLY A 319 -22.53 14.99 0.84
C GLY A 319 -21.21 14.38 0.36
N GLN A 320 -20.64 13.45 1.13
CA GLN A 320 -19.45 12.70 0.72
C GLN A 320 -19.72 11.89 -0.57
N VAL A 321 -20.87 11.20 -0.64
CA VAL A 321 -21.27 10.47 -1.86
C VAL A 321 -21.41 11.39 -3.07
N ALA A 322 -22.04 12.55 -2.92
CA ALA A 322 -22.17 13.52 -4.01
C ALA A 322 -20.79 13.98 -4.53
N ARG A 323 -19.86 14.27 -3.63
CA ARG A 323 -18.48 14.65 -3.96
C ARG A 323 -17.72 13.55 -4.69
N MET A 324 -17.79 12.30 -4.21
CA MET A 324 -17.18 11.16 -4.88
C MET A 324 -17.76 10.93 -6.28
N ARG A 325 -19.09 11.01 -6.42
CA ARG A 325 -19.78 10.75 -7.69
C ARG A 325 -19.55 11.84 -8.73
N ALA A 326 -19.29 13.09 -8.31
CA ALA A 326 -18.94 14.18 -9.21
C ALA A 326 -17.65 13.92 -10.03
N LEU A 327 -16.80 13.00 -9.60
CA LEU A 327 -15.62 12.58 -10.38
C LEU A 327 -15.97 11.78 -11.63
N PHE A 328 -17.16 11.20 -11.71
CA PHE A 328 -17.55 10.26 -12.76
C PHE A 328 -18.60 10.80 -13.73
N VAL A 329 -19.18 11.98 -13.45
CA VAL A 329 -20.10 12.65 -14.38
C VAL A 329 -19.35 13.22 -15.59
N ASN A 330 -20.08 13.74 -16.59
CA ASN A 330 -19.47 14.34 -17.78
C ASN A 330 -18.49 15.46 -17.40
N GLY A 331 -17.23 15.37 -17.87
CA GLY A 331 -16.15 16.29 -17.54
C GLY A 331 -15.47 16.00 -16.19
N GLY A 332 -15.95 15.03 -15.43
CA GLY A 332 -15.34 14.57 -14.19
C GLY A 332 -13.99 13.88 -14.44
N GLN A 333 -13.05 14.06 -13.52
CA GLN A 333 -11.66 13.63 -13.69
C GLN A 333 -11.48 12.11 -13.77
N ARG A 334 -12.45 11.33 -13.26
CA ARG A 334 -12.45 9.87 -13.29
C ARG A 334 -13.51 9.30 -14.24
N GLN A 335 -14.19 10.13 -15.02
CA GLN A 335 -15.19 9.68 -16.01
C GLN A 335 -14.60 8.64 -16.97
N VAL A 336 -13.32 8.79 -17.35
CA VAL A 336 -12.61 7.88 -18.26
C VAL A 336 -12.55 6.43 -17.79
N LEU A 337 -12.62 6.17 -16.48
CA LEU A 337 -12.64 4.82 -15.93
C LEU A 337 -13.92 4.06 -16.31
N LEU A 338 -15.03 4.76 -16.54
CA LEU A 338 -16.31 4.16 -16.93
C LEU A 338 -16.27 3.58 -18.35
N ALA A 339 -15.31 4.01 -19.17
CA ALA A 339 -15.08 3.51 -20.52
C ALA A 339 -13.93 2.48 -20.58
N SER A 340 -13.46 1.99 -19.43
CA SER A 340 -12.34 1.06 -19.38
C SER A 340 -12.68 -0.31 -19.97
N ASN A 341 -11.78 -0.83 -20.81
CA ASN A 341 -11.89 -2.18 -21.36
C ASN A 341 -11.40 -3.26 -20.40
N ALA A 342 -10.91 -2.89 -19.22
CA ALA A 342 -10.37 -3.78 -18.20
C ALA A 342 -11.36 -4.84 -17.69
N LEU A 343 -12.68 -4.57 -17.79
CA LEU A 343 -13.74 -5.46 -17.33
C LEU A 343 -14.41 -6.25 -18.48
N THR A 344 -13.75 -6.33 -19.64
CA THR A 344 -14.23 -7.14 -20.77
C THR A 344 -14.53 -8.58 -20.37
N ASP A 345 -15.60 -9.14 -20.92
CA ASP A 345 -15.95 -10.56 -20.77
C ASP A 345 -15.11 -11.46 -21.68
N ASN A 346 -14.46 -10.90 -22.71
CA ASN A 346 -13.68 -11.63 -23.71
C ASN A 346 -12.26 -11.05 -23.83
N PRO A 347 -11.39 -11.22 -22.81
CA PRO A 347 -9.99 -10.80 -22.91
C PRO A 347 -9.22 -11.71 -23.90
N LEU A 348 -8.12 -11.20 -24.46
CA LEU A 348 -7.18 -12.02 -25.22
C LEU A 348 -6.58 -13.11 -24.31
N PRO A 349 -6.11 -14.25 -24.85
CA PRO A 349 -5.45 -15.26 -24.04
C PRO A 349 -4.28 -14.68 -23.24
N ALA A 350 -4.15 -15.08 -21.98
CA ALA A 350 -2.98 -14.76 -21.17
C ALA A 350 -1.71 -15.31 -21.85
N LEU A 351 -0.59 -14.60 -21.72
CA LEU A 351 0.69 -15.21 -22.07
C LEU A 351 1.00 -16.36 -21.09
N PRO A 352 1.77 -17.38 -21.53
CA PRO A 352 2.33 -18.35 -20.61
C PRO A 352 3.05 -17.60 -19.49
N GLU A 353 2.74 -17.95 -18.24
CA GLU A 353 3.37 -17.35 -17.07
C GLU A 353 4.88 -17.59 -17.18
N GLU A 354 5.65 -16.53 -17.39
CA GLU A 354 7.11 -16.58 -17.34
C GLU A 354 7.46 -16.92 -15.89
N GLN A 355 7.80 -18.19 -15.63
CA GLN A 355 8.21 -18.60 -14.29
C GLN A 355 9.44 -17.75 -13.91
N GLU A 356 9.25 -16.80 -12.99
CA GLU A 356 10.36 -16.11 -12.35
C GLU A 356 11.20 -17.18 -11.64
N GLU A 357 12.32 -17.56 -12.25
CA GLU A 357 13.30 -18.44 -11.64
C GLU A 357 13.74 -17.81 -10.31
N THR A 358 13.31 -18.42 -9.19
CA THR A 358 13.68 -17.99 -7.85
C THR A 358 15.20 -17.89 -7.74
N GLU A 359 15.73 -16.68 -7.55
CA GLU A 359 17.17 -16.38 -7.37
C GLU A 359 17.84 -17.04 -6.13
N GLY A 360 17.15 -17.96 -5.44
CA GLY A 360 17.72 -18.74 -4.33
C GLY A 360 18.06 -20.21 -4.66
N THR A 361 17.60 -20.75 -5.80
CA THR A 361 17.76 -22.18 -6.15
C THR A 361 18.43 -22.42 -7.50
N ALA A 362 18.58 -21.39 -8.33
CA ALA A 362 19.21 -21.51 -9.64
C ALA A 362 20.74 -21.71 -9.52
N LEU A 363 21.29 -22.65 -10.30
CA LEU A 363 22.73 -22.85 -10.40
C LEU A 363 23.34 -21.65 -11.14
N LEU A 364 24.11 -20.82 -10.43
CA LEU A 364 24.91 -19.75 -10.98
C LEU A 364 26.31 -20.28 -11.29
N ILE A 365 26.74 -20.15 -12.54
CA ILE A 365 28.07 -20.54 -13.00
C ILE A 365 28.96 -19.31 -13.21
N ARG A 366 30.23 -19.42 -12.83
CA ARG A 366 31.29 -18.41 -13.05
C ARG A 366 32.35 -18.99 -13.97
N LEU A 367 32.83 -18.16 -14.90
CA LEU A 367 33.80 -18.52 -15.93
C LEU A 367 35.09 -17.73 -15.70
N TYR A 368 36.23 -18.40 -15.60
CA TYR A 368 37.53 -17.72 -15.50
C TYR A 368 38.70 -18.56 -16.05
N PRO A 369 39.73 -17.92 -16.62
CA PRO A 369 39.75 -16.52 -17.05
C PRO A 369 38.76 -16.27 -18.21
N ASN A 370 38.33 -15.03 -18.39
CA ASN A 370 37.52 -14.61 -19.53
C ASN A 370 37.94 -13.18 -19.91
N PRO A 371 38.66 -12.96 -21.03
CA PRO A 371 38.97 -13.93 -22.08
C PRO A 371 39.90 -15.08 -21.64
N THR A 372 39.81 -16.24 -22.30
CA THR A 372 40.70 -17.38 -22.06
C THR A 372 41.46 -17.79 -23.32
N PRO A 373 42.77 -18.05 -23.25
CA PRO A 373 43.56 -18.55 -24.37
C PRO A 373 43.52 -20.08 -24.46
N ASP A 374 43.68 -20.81 -23.35
CA ASP A 374 43.90 -22.26 -23.41
C ASP A 374 42.90 -23.07 -22.60
N LEU A 375 42.52 -22.57 -21.43
CA LEU A 375 41.78 -23.33 -20.43
C LEU A 375 40.70 -22.47 -19.79
N LEU A 376 39.45 -22.91 -19.89
CA LEU A 376 38.32 -22.27 -19.21
C LEU A 376 38.00 -23.04 -17.94
N THR A 377 38.01 -22.36 -16.79
CA THR A 377 37.53 -22.92 -15.53
C THR A 377 36.09 -22.52 -15.29
N ILE A 378 35.26 -23.51 -14.96
CA ILE A 378 33.83 -23.35 -14.68
C ILE A 378 33.59 -23.76 -13.22
N THR A 379 33.08 -22.81 -12.41
CA THR A 379 32.67 -23.05 -11.03
C THR A 379 31.19 -22.71 -10.85
N GLY A 380 30.53 -23.40 -9.91
CA GLY A 380 29.11 -23.19 -9.59
C GLY A 380 28.92 -22.84 -8.12
N ASN A 381 27.86 -22.10 -7.80
CA ASN A 381 27.40 -21.87 -6.42
C ASN A 381 26.73 -23.12 -5.80
N LEU A 382 26.34 -24.10 -6.62
CA LEU A 382 25.70 -25.35 -6.22
C LEU A 382 26.45 -26.56 -6.83
N PRO A 383 26.26 -27.79 -6.30
CA PRO A 383 26.87 -28.99 -6.86
C PRO A 383 26.53 -29.18 -8.33
N MET A 384 27.58 -29.32 -9.15
CA MET A 384 27.45 -29.50 -10.60
C MET A 384 27.68 -30.96 -11.06
N VAL A 385 28.08 -31.85 -10.16
CA VAL A 385 28.41 -33.24 -10.48
C VAL A 385 27.18 -33.96 -11.04
N GLY A 386 27.34 -34.68 -12.16
CA GLY A 386 26.29 -35.38 -12.88
C GLY A 386 25.56 -34.53 -13.93
N LYS A 387 25.66 -33.20 -13.86
CA LYS A 387 24.98 -32.28 -14.79
C LYS A 387 25.64 -32.25 -16.16
N ARG A 388 24.85 -31.98 -17.19
CA ARG A 388 25.34 -31.78 -18.57
C ARG A 388 25.90 -30.37 -18.77
N LEU A 389 27.11 -30.28 -19.28
CA LEU A 389 27.72 -29.06 -19.82
C LEU A 389 27.53 -29.03 -21.33
N THR A 390 27.18 -27.88 -21.88
CA THR A 390 27.07 -27.64 -23.32
C THR A 390 27.73 -26.31 -23.67
N VAL A 391 28.54 -26.30 -24.73
CA VAL A 391 29.18 -25.09 -25.24
C VAL A 391 28.89 -24.94 -26.72
N VAL A 392 28.35 -23.79 -27.10
CA VAL A 392 28.03 -23.43 -28.48
C VAL A 392 28.82 -22.20 -28.90
N ASN A 393 29.10 -22.06 -30.19
CA ASN A 393 29.67 -20.83 -30.75
C ASN A 393 28.57 -19.76 -30.98
N HIS A 394 28.96 -18.60 -31.49
CA HIS A 394 28.05 -17.49 -31.81
C HIS A 394 26.97 -17.80 -32.87
N THR A 395 27.13 -18.84 -33.68
CA THR A 395 26.10 -19.29 -34.63
C THR A 395 25.18 -20.36 -34.05
N GLY A 396 25.37 -20.75 -32.77
CA GLY A 396 24.59 -21.78 -32.09
C GLY A 396 25.04 -23.22 -32.39
N GLN A 397 26.13 -23.41 -33.13
CA GLN A 397 26.70 -24.73 -33.39
C GLN A 397 27.32 -25.30 -32.11
N LEU A 398 27.03 -26.57 -31.81
CA LEU A 398 27.63 -27.30 -30.70
C LEU A 398 29.12 -27.54 -30.93
N VAL A 399 29.94 -27.06 -30.00
CA VAL A 399 31.41 -27.15 -30.04
C VAL A 399 31.93 -28.14 -28.99
N TYR A 400 31.26 -28.22 -27.84
CA TYR A 400 31.66 -29.11 -26.76
C TYR A 400 30.47 -29.54 -25.89
N GLN A 401 30.49 -30.80 -25.46
CA GLN A 401 29.49 -31.37 -24.56
C GLN A 401 30.14 -32.40 -23.64
N ALA A 402 29.83 -32.32 -22.34
CA ALA A 402 30.35 -33.27 -21.35
C ALA A 402 29.38 -33.45 -20.19
N ARG A 403 29.54 -34.54 -19.42
CA ARG A 403 28.97 -34.67 -18.07
C ARG A 403 30.01 -34.28 -17.03
N ILE A 404 29.60 -33.48 -16.05
CA ILE A 404 30.50 -32.94 -15.04
C ILE A 404 30.79 -34.01 -13.98
N GLY A 405 32.05 -34.45 -13.86
CA GLY A 405 32.48 -35.46 -12.88
C GLY A 405 33.06 -34.90 -11.58
N LYS A 406 33.43 -33.62 -11.55
CA LYS A 406 34.08 -32.95 -10.40
C LYS A 406 33.41 -31.60 -10.14
N SER A 407 33.53 -31.08 -8.91
CA SER A 407 32.96 -29.78 -8.50
C SER A 407 33.49 -28.59 -9.30
N THR A 408 34.73 -28.67 -9.75
CA THR A 408 35.35 -27.72 -10.69
C THR A 408 35.65 -28.43 -12.00
N LEU A 409 35.21 -27.87 -13.12
CA LEU A 409 35.49 -28.40 -14.46
C LEU A 409 36.41 -27.44 -15.21
N GLN A 410 37.47 -28.00 -15.77
CA GLN A 410 38.37 -27.29 -16.68
C GLN A 410 38.12 -27.81 -18.10
N VAL A 411 37.84 -26.89 -19.01
CA VAL A 411 37.60 -27.17 -20.43
C VAL A 411 38.77 -26.64 -21.24
N PRO A 412 39.56 -27.50 -21.90
CA PRO A 412 40.60 -27.05 -22.81
C PRO A 412 39.94 -26.45 -24.06
N VAL A 413 40.17 -25.16 -24.29
CA VAL A 413 39.62 -24.39 -25.42
C VAL A 413 40.68 -24.03 -26.46
N ARG A 414 41.94 -24.43 -26.23
CA ARG A 414 43.09 -24.09 -27.10
C ARG A 414 42.88 -24.39 -28.58
N GLN A 415 42.17 -25.46 -28.91
CA GLN A 415 41.92 -25.90 -30.29
C GLN A 415 40.73 -25.19 -30.95
N TRP A 416 40.01 -24.35 -30.21
CA TRP A 416 38.83 -23.67 -30.73
C TRP A 416 39.24 -22.38 -31.43
N GLN A 417 38.47 -21.99 -32.45
CA GLN A 417 38.68 -20.74 -33.15
C GLN A 417 38.47 -19.54 -32.21
N GLU A 418 39.21 -18.46 -32.42
CA GLU A 418 38.98 -17.19 -31.70
C GLU A 418 37.54 -16.72 -31.91
N GLY A 419 36.87 -16.28 -30.84
CA GLY A 419 35.50 -15.81 -30.94
C GLY A 419 34.68 -15.90 -29.66
N LEU A 420 33.39 -15.59 -29.82
CA LEU A 420 32.39 -15.62 -28.75
C LEU A 420 31.77 -17.01 -28.64
N TYR A 421 31.72 -17.53 -27.41
CA TYR A 421 31.13 -18.81 -27.07
C TYR A 421 30.15 -18.65 -25.91
N PHE A 422 29.14 -19.52 -25.88
CA PHE A 422 28.13 -19.59 -24.82
C PHE A 422 28.19 -20.95 -24.14
N VAL A 423 28.30 -20.93 -22.82
CA VAL A 423 28.39 -22.10 -21.95
C VAL A 423 27.10 -22.21 -21.16
N LYS A 424 26.49 -23.39 -21.15
CA LYS A 424 25.32 -23.70 -20.33
C LYS A 424 25.57 -24.98 -19.54
N VAL A 425 25.31 -24.94 -18.23
CA VAL A 425 25.19 -26.13 -17.40
C VAL A 425 23.71 -26.40 -17.18
N GLU A 426 23.32 -27.67 -17.09
CA GLU A 426 21.94 -28.07 -16.82
C GLU A 426 21.38 -27.41 -15.55
N GLY A 427 20.30 -26.64 -15.70
CA GLY A 427 19.73 -25.83 -14.62
C GLY A 427 20.48 -24.53 -14.28
N SER A 428 21.39 -24.07 -15.15
CA SER A 428 21.98 -22.72 -15.11
C SER A 428 21.50 -21.88 -16.29
N LYS A 429 21.51 -20.55 -16.13
CA LYS A 429 21.48 -19.61 -17.25
C LYS A 429 22.79 -19.74 -18.08
N PRO A 430 22.75 -19.53 -19.40
CA PRO A 430 23.94 -19.54 -20.24
C PRO A 430 24.84 -18.34 -19.90
N GLN A 431 26.15 -18.58 -19.83
CA GLN A 431 27.18 -17.56 -19.64
C GLN A 431 28.04 -17.43 -20.90
N LYS A 432 28.45 -16.21 -21.22
CA LYS A 432 29.30 -15.94 -22.38
C LYS A 432 30.77 -15.87 -22.00
N PHE A 433 31.65 -16.36 -22.86
CA PHE A 433 33.09 -16.12 -22.76
C PHE A 433 33.74 -15.92 -24.12
N ILE A 434 34.91 -15.28 -24.10
CA ILE A 434 35.72 -14.98 -25.28
C ILE A 434 36.91 -15.93 -25.30
N LYS A 435 37.06 -16.70 -26.38
CA LYS A 435 38.30 -17.40 -26.70
C LYS A 435 39.25 -16.38 -27.36
N ALA A 436 40.32 -16.02 -26.65
CA ALA A 436 41.39 -15.17 -27.14
C ALA A 436 42.54 -16.02 -27.70
N ARG A 437 43.54 -15.40 -28.34
CA ARG A 437 44.73 -16.11 -28.89
C ARG A 437 45.44 -16.97 -27.85
#